data_AF-A0AA90Z6V9-F1
#
_entry.id   AF-A0AA90Z6V9-F1
#
_cell.length_a   1.000
_cell.length_b   1.000
_cell.length_c   1.000
_cell.angle_alpha   90.00
_cell.angle_beta   90.00
_cell.angle_gamma   90.00
#
_symmetry.space_group_name_H-M   'P 1'
#
loop_
_entity.id
_entity.type
_entity.pdbx_description
1 polymer ?
#
loop_
_entity_poly.entity_id
_entity_poly.type
_entity_poly.pdbx_seq_one_letter_code
_entity_poly.pdbx_strand_id
1 'polypeptide(L)'
;MIISIDDTDSREGMCTTYLCAILMDELKEYGTIRGNPILIRLNPTIPYKTRGNASTAFEITTSEPEKVMEHVISRVNELSELQSEMTNPGVVFIPEDRSEKVKEELGEFFLKAVREVLQIDDAKNLIASLDLPSRGWKNGRGLIGALAACGAMLNPGWDHTYEYLAYREKDAWGTKRQVDEESVKEADLATYPNTWDTVDIANNAVVCIPHAGDPVLFGVRGNGIEPVTITSRMIISEPVERYAIYRTDQGTDLHLIPVERIADIKDMHSYTIEATVETRPKTIRGGHTIFSVRDDEGDEMDCAAYEPTKNFRELVRKFLPGDRIVFSGSVKNNTLNIEKLNIISLVQEQESVNPTCSECGKRMKSAGKGQGYRCKKCGTKADIPELVEIKRGIDIGMYEVPPCARRHLAKPLVRCQEKEIEKDGKVFPSR
;
A
#
# COMPACT_ATOMS: atom_id res chain seq x y z
N MET A 1 6.25 -23.19 19.11
CA MET A 1 6.60 -21.85 19.63
C MET A 1 6.64 -20.87 18.47
N ILE A 2 6.02 -19.71 18.61
CA ILE A 2 6.11 -18.61 17.64
C ILE A 2 7.20 -17.64 18.08
N ILE A 3 7.99 -17.17 17.14
CA ILE A 3 9.05 -16.17 17.33
C ILE A 3 8.73 -15.00 16.41
N SER A 4 8.67 -13.80 16.96
CA SER A 4 8.47 -12.58 16.18
C SER A 4 9.56 -11.54 16.45
N ILE A 5 9.91 -10.79 15.41
CA ILE A 5 10.97 -9.78 15.45
C ILE A 5 10.56 -8.54 14.66
N ASP A 6 10.99 -7.37 15.14
CA ASP A 6 10.79 -6.09 14.46
C ASP A 6 11.86 -5.04 14.85
N ASP A 7 11.95 -3.98 14.06
CA ASP A 7 12.78 -2.78 14.25
C ASP A 7 14.28 -3.09 14.42
N THR A 8 14.76 -4.02 13.58
CA THR A 8 16.16 -4.52 13.60
C THR A 8 17.05 -3.86 12.53
N ASP A 9 16.43 -3.20 11.55
CA ASP A 9 17.06 -2.61 10.39
C ASP A 9 17.32 -1.11 10.56
N SER A 10 18.11 -0.54 9.65
CA SER A 10 18.30 0.90 9.52
C SER A 10 18.19 1.33 8.06
N ARG A 11 18.35 2.63 7.78
CA ARG A 11 18.39 3.12 6.39
C ARG A 11 19.67 2.73 5.64
N GLU A 12 20.70 2.33 6.37
CA GLU A 12 22.07 2.13 5.87
C GLU A 12 22.46 0.65 5.78
N GLY A 13 21.74 -0.24 6.47
CA GLY A 13 22.05 -1.65 6.52
C GLY A 13 20.97 -2.48 7.20
N MET A 14 21.07 -3.80 6.99
CA MET A 14 20.16 -4.84 7.49
C MET A 14 18.72 -4.75 7.01
N CYS A 15 17.95 -5.78 7.35
CA CYS A 15 16.52 -5.87 7.10
C CYS A 15 15.92 -6.88 8.09
N THR A 16 14.78 -6.54 8.71
CA THR A 16 14.05 -7.45 9.61
C THR A 16 13.72 -8.79 8.93
N THR A 17 13.37 -8.77 7.64
CA THR A 17 13.10 -10.00 6.89
C THR A 17 14.36 -10.84 6.67
N TYR A 18 15.50 -10.20 6.36
CA TYR A 18 16.77 -10.92 6.22
C TYR A 18 17.20 -11.60 7.52
N LEU A 19 17.07 -10.91 8.67
CA LEU A 19 17.34 -11.50 9.98
C LEU A 19 16.39 -12.67 10.29
N CYS A 20 15.10 -12.55 9.93
CA CYS A 20 14.14 -13.64 10.05
C CYS A 20 14.58 -14.86 9.23
N ALA A 21 15.00 -14.66 7.98
CA ALA A 21 15.50 -15.74 7.12
C ALA A 21 16.77 -16.41 7.69
N ILE A 22 17.71 -15.62 8.24
CA ILE A 22 18.89 -16.15 8.95
C ILE A 22 18.47 -17.02 10.13
N LEU A 23 17.61 -16.51 11.01
CA LEU A 23 17.15 -17.24 12.19
C LEU A 23 16.44 -18.54 11.82
N MET A 24 15.60 -18.53 10.78
CA MET A 24 14.93 -19.74 10.30
C MET A 24 15.91 -20.81 9.83
N ASP A 25 17.04 -20.43 9.23
CA ASP A 25 18.05 -21.38 8.80
C ASP A 25 18.89 -21.90 9.97
N GLU A 26 19.40 -21.01 10.81
CA GLU A 26 20.23 -21.36 11.98
C GLU A 26 19.43 -22.21 12.99
N LEU A 27 18.15 -21.92 13.20
CA LEU A 27 17.34 -22.62 14.20
C LEU A 27 16.88 -24.03 13.80
N LYS A 28 17.15 -24.47 12.57
CA LYS A 28 16.92 -25.86 12.14
C LYS A 28 17.74 -26.87 12.96
N GLU A 29 18.83 -26.42 13.57
CA GLU A 29 19.63 -27.25 14.49
C GLU A 29 18.90 -27.57 15.80
N TYR A 30 17.96 -26.72 16.22
CA TYR A 30 17.22 -26.84 17.48
C TYR A 30 15.79 -27.35 17.30
N GLY A 31 15.30 -27.51 16.06
CA GLY A 31 13.92 -27.89 15.83
C GLY A 31 13.48 -27.84 14.36
N THR A 32 12.18 -27.97 14.14
CA THR A 32 11.56 -27.94 12.80
C THR A 32 10.76 -26.66 12.60
N ILE A 33 11.14 -25.88 11.60
CA ILE A 33 10.36 -24.72 11.15
C ILE A 33 9.03 -25.17 10.55
N ARG A 34 7.93 -24.54 10.95
CA ARG A 34 6.57 -24.85 10.50
C ARG A 34 6.07 -23.79 9.52
N GLY A 35 5.50 -24.26 8.41
CA GLY A 35 4.88 -23.40 7.40
C GLY A 35 5.84 -22.36 6.82
N ASN A 36 5.24 -21.28 6.28
CA ASN A 36 5.99 -20.11 5.83
C ASN A 36 6.05 -19.06 6.95
N PRO A 37 7.13 -18.27 7.04
CA PRO A 37 7.14 -17.08 7.86
C PRO A 37 6.10 -16.08 7.37
N ILE A 38 5.74 -15.15 8.23
CA ILE A 38 4.89 -14.02 7.87
C ILE A 38 5.65 -12.71 7.87
N LEU A 39 5.24 -11.80 6.99
CA LEU A 39 5.68 -10.40 6.92
C LEU A 39 4.44 -9.53 7.06
N ILE A 40 4.37 -8.77 8.14
CA ILE A 40 3.21 -7.95 8.50
C ILE A 40 3.57 -6.47 8.39
N ARG A 41 2.80 -5.73 7.59
CA ARG A 41 2.92 -4.29 7.43
C ARG A 41 1.98 -3.61 8.42
N LEU A 42 2.55 -2.79 9.30
CA LEU A 42 1.79 -2.05 10.30
C LEU A 42 1.26 -0.74 9.71
N ASN A 43 0.62 0.09 10.55
CA ASN A 43 0.04 1.36 10.12
C ASN A 43 1.01 2.18 9.26
N PRO A 44 0.69 2.43 7.98
CA PRO A 44 1.67 2.95 7.03
C PRO A 44 1.87 4.47 7.17
N THR A 45 1.17 5.15 8.07
CA THR A 45 1.29 6.60 8.32
C THR A 45 2.35 6.96 9.36
N ILE A 46 2.77 5.99 10.19
CA ILE A 46 3.67 6.22 11.32
C ILE A 46 4.97 6.88 10.84
N PRO A 47 5.39 8.02 11.44
CA PRO A 47 6.59 8.73 11.02
C PRO A 47 7.87 8.03 11.47
N TYR A 48 7.80 7.31 12.59
CA TYR A 48 8.93 6.65 13.24
C TYR A 48 9.18 5.23 12.73
N LYS A 49 9.08 5.03 11.42
CA LYS A 49 9.27 3.73 10.77
C LYS A 49 10.63 3.66 10.08
N THR A 50 11.23 2.47 10.07
CA THR A 50 12.18 2.08 9.02
C THR A 50 11.42 1.87 7.70
N ARG A 51 12.10 1.57 6.59
CA ARG A 51 11.43 1.54 5.28
C ARG A 51 10.30 0.49 5.28
N GLY A 52 9.06 0.96 5.13
CA GLY A 52 7.89 0.09 4.95
C GLY A 52 7.25 -0.50 6.22
N ASN A 53 7.68 -0.13 7.43
CA ASN A 53 7.01 -0.46 8.71
C ASN A 53 6.58 -1.94 8.84
N ALA A 54 7.54 -2.88 8.79
CA ALA A 54 7.27 -4.30 8.70
C ALA A 54 7.90 -5.11 9.83
N SER A 55 7.08 -5.97 10.44
CA SER A 55 7.52 -7.00 11.38
C SER A 55 7.41 -8.39 10.76
N THR A 56 8.08 -9.36 11.37
CA THR A 56 8.05 -10.76 10.90
C THR A 56 7.81 -11.73 12.04
N ALA A 57 7.24 -12.89 11.72
CA ALA A 57 7.15 -14.01 12.65
C ALA A 57 7.28 -15.34 11.93
N PHE A 58 7.75 -16.35 12.64
CA PHE A 58 7.79 -17.73 12.17
C PHE A 58 7.54 -18.69 13.34
N GLU A 59 7.15 -19.92 13.00
CA GLU A 59 6.87 -20.96 13.99
C GLU A 59 7.93 -22.06 13.94
N ILE A 60 8.34 -22.52 15.12
CA ILE A 60 9.25 -23.65 15.30
C ILE A 60 8.67 -24.66 16.31
N THR A 61 8.73 -25.94 15.97
CA THR A 61 8.57 -27.04 16.93
C THR A 61 9.96 -27.42 17.45
N THR A 62 10.17 -27.32 18.76
CA THR A 62 11.44 -27.60 19.42
C THR A 62 11.21 -28.22 20.80
N SER A 63 12.14 -29.07 21.24
CA SER A 63 12.21 -29.56 22.63
C SER A 63 13.13 -28.72 23.51
N GLU A 64 13.80 -27.70 22.95
CA GLU A 64 14.79 -26.86 23.63
C GLU A 64 14.43 -25.37 23.52
N PRO A 65 13.22 -24.95 23.98
CA PRO A 65 12.73 -23.60 23.78
C PRO A 65 13.64 -22.53 24.40
N GLU A 66 14.27 -22.81 25.54
CA GLU A 66 15.20 -21.86 26.18
C GLU A 66 16.42 -21.58 25.31
N LYS A 67 17.03 -22.61 24.71
CA LYS A 67 18.18 -22.45 23.80
C LYS A 67 17.79 -21.67 22.54
N VAL A 68 16.60 -21.93 22.01
CA VAL A 68 16.07 -21.17 20.87
C VAL A 68 15.90 -19.69 21.24
N MET A 69 15.32 -19.38 22.39
CA MET A 69 15.16 -17.99 22.85
C MET A 69 16.51 -17.30 23.04
N GLU A 70 17.48 -17.97 23.67
CA GLU A 70 18.85 -17.47 23.86
C GLU A 70 19.54 -17.19 22.52
N HIS A 71 19.45 -18.11 21.57
CA HIS A 71 20.03 -17.95 20.23
C HIS A 71 19.42 -16.76 19.49
N VAL A 72 18.09 -16.65 19.48
CA VAL A 72 17.39 -15.51 18.85
C VAL A 72 17.83 -14.20 19.48
N ILE A 73 17.88 -14.12 20.80
CA ILE A 73 18.29 -12.91 21.53
C ILE A 73 19.75 -12.55 21.18
N SER A 74 20.65 -13.53 21.14
CA SER A 74 22.06 -13.34 20.77
C SER A 74 22.19 -12.80 19.35
N ARG A 75 21.51 -13.42 18.37
CA ARG A 75 21.59 -13.01 16.97
C ARG A 75 20.97 -11.65 16.72
N VAL A 76 19.83 -11.34 17.34
CA VAL A 76 19.23 -9.99 17.26
C VAL A 76 20.19 -8.94 17.83
N ASN A 77 20.89 -9.25 18.93
CA ASN A 77 21.88 -8.35 19.51
C ASN A 77 23.12 -8.13 18.62
N GLU A 78 23.56 -9.16 17.90
CA GLU A 78 24.74 -9.11 17.02
C GLU A 78 24.45 -8.47 15.67
N LEU A 79 23.26 -8.75 15.11
CA LEU A 79 22.93 -8.44 13.73
C LEU A 79 22.09 -7.17 13.59
N SER A 80 21.41 -6.70 14.62
CA SER A 80 20.64 -5.45 14.51
C SER A 80 21.55 -4.23 14.42
N GLU A 81 21.09 -3.20 13.71
CA GLU A 81 21.80 -1.91 13.58
C GLU A 81 21.66 -1.04 14.85
N LEU A 82 22.09 -1.56 16.01
CA LEU A 82 21.90 -0.93 17.32
C LEU A 82 22.55 0.46 17.47
N GLN A 83 23.52 0.77 16.61
CA GLN A 83 24.18 2.07 16.56
C GLN A 83 23.27 3.17 15.98
N SER A 84 22.27 2.79 15.18
CA SER A 84 21.29 3.74 14.64
C SER A 84 20.34 4.18 15.73
N GLU A 85 20.13 5.49 15.90
CA GLU A 85 19.14 6.03 16.85
C GLU A 85 17.72 5.52 16.57
N MET A 86 17.41 5.31 15.28
CA MET A 86 16.09 4.92 14.81
C MET A 86 15.79 3.43 14.94
N THR A 87 16.77 2.58 15.22
CA THR A 87 16.60 1.12 15.34
C THR A 87 16.37 0.76 16.81
N ASN A 88 15.21 0.17 17.14
CA ASN A 88 14.86 -0.18 18.53
C ASN A 88 14.24 -1.58 18.61
N PRO A 89 15.07 -2.64 18.47
CA PRO A 89 14.60 -4.00 18.27
C PRO A 89 13.65 -4.49 19.34
N GLY A 90 12.71 -5.34 18.93
CA GLY A 90 11.85 -6.09 19.84
C GLY A 90 11.66 -7.52 19.36
N VAL A 91 11.65 -8.44 20.32
CA VAL A 91 11.37 -9.86 20.09
C VAL A 91 10.32 -10.32 21.08
N VAL A 92 9.35 -11.09 20.60
CA VAL A 92 8.33 -11.74 21.44
C VAL A 92 8.28 -13.23 21.09
N PHE A 93 8.10 -14.06 22.11
CA PHE A 93 7.96 -15.49 21.99
C PHE A 93 6.59 -15.94 22.49
N ILE A 94 5.90 -16.79 21.72
CA ILE A 94 4.67 -17.44 22.16
C ILE A 94 4.94 -18.94 22.32
N PRO A 95 5.10 -19.43 23.55
CA PRO A 95 5.13 -20.86 23.84
C PRO A 95 3.87 -21.58 23.33
N GLU A 96 4.02 -22.85 22.95
CA GLU A 96 2.92 -23.63 22.34
C GLU A 96 1.72 -23.79 23.30
N ASP A 97 1.98 -24.03 24.58
CA ASP A 97 0.99 -24.16 25.65
C ASP A 97 0.22 -22.86 25.98
N ARG A 98 0.71 -21.71 25.48
CA ARG A 98 0.07 -20.41 25.65
C ARG A 98 -0.72 -19.95 24.42
N SER A 99 -0.50 -20.56 23.26
CA SER A 99 -0.99 -20.06 21.97
C SER A 99 -2.49 -19.80 21.93
N GLU A 100 -3.31 -20.72 22.44
CA GLU A 100 -4.77 -20.55 22.45
C GLU A 100 -5.25 -19.50 23.46
N LYS A 101 -4.54 -19.34 24.59
CA LYS A 101 -4.92 -18.41 25.66
C LYS A 101 -4.72 -16.93 25.31
N VAL A 102 -3.79 -16.64 24.40
CA VAL A 102 -3.43 -15.26 24.03
C VAL A 102 -3.94 -14.86 22.66
N LYS A 103 -4.64 -15.77 21.99
CA LYS A 103 -5.02 -15.66 20.57
C LYS A 103 -5.93 -14.47 20.30
N GLU A 104 -6.94 -14.27 21.14
CA GLU A 104 -7.93 -13.21 20.97
C GLU A 104 -7.30 -11.83 21.19
N GLU A 105 -6.64 -11.62 22.32
CA GLU A 105 -6.02 -10.35 22.68
C GLU A 105 -4.91 -9.94 21.70
N LEU A 106 -4.09 -10.90 21.26
CA LEU A 106 -3.06 -10.62 20.26
C LEU A 106 -3.67 -10.38 18.87
N GLY A 107 -4.78 -11.03 18.53
CA GLY A 107 -5.52 -10.78 17.28
C GLY A 107 -6.08 -9.35 17.23
N GLU A 108 -6.68 -8.88 18.33
CA GLU A 108 -7.11 -7.49 18.44
C GLU A 108 -5.94 -6.50 18.37
N PHE A 109 -4.84 -6.81 19.06
CA PHE A 109 -3.64 -5.98 19.04
C PHE A 109 -3.05 -5.87 17.63
N PHE A 110 -3.03 -6.96 16.87
CA PHE A 110 -2.62 -6.96 15.46
C PHE A 110 -3.44 -5.96 14.63
N LEU A 111 -4.78 -6.03 14.70
CA LEU A 111 -5.62 -5.11 13.93
C LEU A 111 -5.43 -3.66 14.36
N LYS A 112 -5.28 -3.40 15.68
CA LYS A 112 -4.95 -2.06 16.18
C LYS A 112 -3.60 -1.58 15.65
N ALA A 113 -2.56 -2.42 15.62
CA ALA A 113 -1.25 -2.03 15.14
C ALA A 113 -1.22 -1.69 13.62
N VAL A 114 -2.11 -2.30 12.84
CA VAL A 114 -2.27 -2.00 11.40
C VAL A 114 -3.07 -0.72 11.16
N ARG A 115 -4.01 -0.37 12.04
CA ARG A 115 -5.01 0.69 11.79
C ARG A 115 -4.84 1.95 12.64
N GLU A 116 -4.31 1.81 13.84
CA GLU A 116 -4.23 2.86 14.86
C GLU A 116 -2.78 3.31 15.10
N VAL A 117 -2.60 4.33 15.94
CA VAL A 117 -1.30 4.77 16.43
C VAL A 117 -1.09 4.25 17.85
N LEU A 118 -0.20 3.26 18.00
CA LEU A 118 0.11 2.64 19.29
C LEU A 118 1.33 3.28 19.96
N GLN A 119 1.30 3.33 21.28
CA GLN A 119 2.44 3.65 22.13
C GLN A 119 3.17 2.38 22.56
N ILE A 120 4.44 2.52 22.92
CA ILE A 120 5.23 1.38 23.41
C ILE A 120 4.66 0.80 24.71
N ASP A 121 4.02 1.62 25.55
CA ASP A 121 3.42 1.14 26.79
C ASP A 121 2.22 0.23 26.52
N ASP A 122 1.49 0.40 25.42
CA ASP A 122 0.42 -0.52 25.02
C ASP A 122 0.97 -1.94 24.84
N ALA A 123 2.13 -2.06 24.17
CA ALA A 123 2.81 -3.34 23.96
C ALA A 123 3.38 -3.91 25.27
N LYS A 124 4.08 -3.09 26.06
CA LYS A 124 4.69 -3.54 27.33
C LYS A 124 3.65 -4.01 28.34
N ASN A 125 2.53 -3.29 28.45
CA ASN A 125 1.43 -3.66 29.35
C ASN A 125 0.79 -4.97 28.93
N LEU A 126 0.57 -5.19 27.62
CA LEU A 126 0.00 -6.44 27.12
C LEU A 126 0.95 -7.63 27.31
N ILE A 127 2.25 -7.44 27.07
CA ILE A 127 3.28 -8.46 27.35
C ILE A 127 3.26 -8.84 28.82
N ALA A 128 3.22 -7.86 29.72
CA ALA A 128 3.22 -8.09 31.15
C ALA A 128 1.93 -8.79 31.62
N SER A 129 0.75 -8.40 31.10
CA SER A 129 -0.53 -9.01 31.47
C SER A 129 -0.65 -10.45 30.99
N LEU A 130 -0.05 -10.78 29.85
CA LEU A 130 -0.05 -12.12 29.26
C LEU A 130 1.18 -12.96 29.68
N ASP A 131 2.08 -12.38 30.48
CA ASP A 131 3.34 -12.98 30.96
C ASP A 131 4.22 -13.52 29.80
N LEU A 132 4.27 -12.82 28.66
CA LEU A 132 4.95 -13.31 27.47
C LEU A 132 6.48 -13.14 27.56
N PRO A 133 7.28 -14.18 27.27
CA PRO A 133 8.72 -14.03 27.12
C PRO A 133 9.01 -13.05 25.98
N SER A 134 9.82 -12.04 26.26
CA SER A 134 10.12 -10.99 25.31
C SER A 134 11.42 -10.28 25.66
N ARG A 135 11.99 -9.58 24.68
CA ARG A 135 13.14 -8.71 24.89
C ARG A 135 13.03 -7.47 24.00
N GLY A 136 13.13 -6.30 24.62
CA GLY A 136 13.28 -5.03 23.91
C GLY A 136 14.70 -4.51 24.06
N TRP A 137 15.24 -3.92 22.99
CA TRP A 137 16.49 -3.18 22.99
C TRP A 137 16.19 -1.69 22.92
N LYS A 138 17.04 -0.88 23.58
CA LYS A 138 16.87 0.58 23.66
C LYS A 138 15.48 0.94 24.21
N ASN A 139 14.66 1.70 23.48
CA ASN A 139 13.31 2.03 23.96
C ASN A 139 12.30 0.87 23.79
N GLY A 140 12.66 -0.18 23.03
CA GLY A 140 11.88 -1.39 22.82
C GLY A 140 10.73 -1.26 21.81
N ARG A 141 10.69 -0.21 20.98
CA ARG A 141 9.58 0.06 20.05
C ARG A 141 9.21 -1.13 19.15
N GLY A 142 10.18 -1.93 18.72
CA GLY A 142 9.93 -3.16 17.95
C GLY A 142 9.02 -4.19 18.66
N LEU A 143 8.80 -4.07 19.98
CA LEU A 143 7.83 -4.92 20.66
C LEU A 143 6.39 -4.72 20.12
N ILE A 144 6.06 -3.55 19.60
CA ILE A 144 4.76 -3.30 18.96
C ILE A 144 4.59 -4.20 17.74
N GLY A 145 5.53 -4.16 16.80
CA GLY A 145 5.42 -4.99 15.60
C GLY A 145 5.63 -6.46 15.86
N ALA A 146 6.50 -6.83 16.80
CA ALA A 146 6.67 -8.22 17.22
C ALA A 146 5.36 -8.80 17.80
N LEU A 147 4.66 -8.08 18.68
CA LEU A 147 3.34 -8.51 19.16
C LEU A 147 2.30 -8.59 18.04
N ALA A 148 2.27 -7.61 17.15
CA ALA A 148 1.34 -7.61 16.02
C ALA A 148 1.56 -8.82 15.10
N ALA A 149 2.82 -9.18 14.82
CA ALA A 149 3.14 -10.38 14.05
C ALA A 149 2.75 -11.67 14.78
N CYS A 150 2.93 -11.75 16.11
CA CYS A 150 2.41 -12.88 16.88
C CYS A 150 0.88 -13.02 16.72
N GLY A 151 0.15 -11.90 16.86
CA GLY A 151 -1.30 -11.85 16.67
C GLY A 151 -1.75 -12.32 15.30
N ALA A 152 -1.08 -11.84 14.25
CA ALA A 152 -1.35 -12.25 12.87
C ALA A 152 -1.04 -13.73 12.61
N MET A 153 0.04 -14.26 13.20
CA MET A 153 0.42 -15.68 13.07
C MET A 153 -0.60 -16.61 13.73
N LEU A 154 -1.05 -16.26 14.94
CA LEU A 154 -2.04 -17.02 15.71
C LEU A 154 -3.45 -16.97 15.10
N ASN A 155 -3.74 -15.93 14.32
CA ASN A 155 -5.05 -15.70 13.70
C ASN A 155 -4.96 -15.69 12.18
N PRO A 156 -4.77 -16.83 11.50
CA PRO A 156 -4.49 -16.90 10.06
C PRO A 156 -5.66 -16.53 9.13
N GLY A 157 -6.79 -16.05 9.66
CA GLY A 157 -8.06 -15.84 8.93
C GLY A 157 -8.17 -14.53 8.13
N TRP A 158 -7.11 -13.73 8.05
CA TRP A 158 -7.07 -12.49 7.26
C TRP A 158 -6.78 -12.76 5.77
N ASP A 159 -7.25 -11.88 4.87
CA ASP A 159 -6.87 -11.89 3.44
C ASP A 159 -5.35 -11.71 3.35
N HIS A 160 -4.68 -12.51 2.53
CA HIS A 160 -3.23 -12.53 2.48
C HIS A 160 -2.71 -12.79 1.07
N THR A 161 -1.42 -12.52 0.93
CA THR A 161 -0.65 -12.64 -0.31
C THR A 161 0.71 -13.25 0.03
N TYR A 162 1.55 -13.43 -0.99
CA TYR A 162 2.89 -13.96 -0.81
C TYR A 162 3.90 -13.01 -1.41
N GLU A 163 5.04 -12.85 -0.74
CA GLU A 163 6.20 -12.13 -1.27
C GLU A 163 7.42 -13.05 -1.20
N TYR A 164 8.01 -13.35 -2.36
CA TYR A 164 9.32 -13.99 -2.46
C TYR A 164 10.37 -12.89 -2.33
N LEU A 165 11.22 -12.96 -1.31
CA LEU A 165 12.36 -12.06 -1.15
C LEU A 165 13.65 -12.83 -1.44
N ALA A 166 14.38 -12.37 -2.47
CA ALA A 166 15.76 -12.77 -2.73
C ALA A 166 16.71 -11.84 -1.98
N TYR A 167 17.78 -12.38 -1.40
CA TYR A 167 18.80 -11.61 -0.68
C TYR A 167 20.17 -11.74 -1.34
N ARG A 168 20.96 -10.66 -1.26
CA ARG A 168 22.29 -10.53 -1.87
C ARG A 168 23.38 -10.93 -0.89
N GLU A 169 24.49 -11.40 -1.44
CA GLU A 169 25.72 -11.59 -0.67
C GLU A 169 26.14 -10.29 0.02
N LYS A 170 26.71 -10.42 1.23
CA LYS A 170 27.06 -9.28 2.10
C LYS A 170 28.00 -8.28 1.42
N ASP A 171 28.95 -8.77 0.62
CA ASP A 171 29.92 -7.94 -0.09
C ASP A 171 29.28 -7.07 -1.18
N ALA A 172 28.05 -7.38 -1.60
CA ALA A 172 27.31 -6.61 -2.59
C ALA A 172 26.42 -5.51 -1.97
N TRP A 173 26.29 -5.42 -0.64
CA TRP A 173 25.43 -4.44 0.01
C TRP A 173 25.92 -3.01 -0.24
N GLY A 174 24.98 -2.06 -0.34
CA GLY A 174 25.28 -0.68 -0.72
C GLY A 174 25.66 -0.46 -2.20
N THR A 175 25.97 -1.50 -2.95
CA THR A 175 26.25 -1.41 -4.40
C THR A 175 24.97 -1.42 -5.23
N LYS A 176 25.04 -0.93 -6.47
CA LYS A 176 23.93 -1.02 -7.42
C LYS A 176 23.62 -2.49 -7.70
N ARG A 177 22.34 -2.87 -7.58
CA ARG A 177 21.84 -4.21 -7.93
C ARG A 177 22.08 -4.51 -9.40
N GLN A 178 22.52 -5.73 -9.66
CA GLN A 178 22.66 -6.26 -11.02
C GLN A 178 21.51 -7.25 -11.24
N VAL A 179 20.45 -6.77 -11.89
CA VAL A 179 19.28 -7.55 -12.28
C VAL A 179 18.97 -7.18 -13.73
N ASP A 180 18.74 -8.18 -14.57
CA ASP A 180 18.37 -7.96 -15.97
C ASP A 180 16.90 -7.53 -16.05
N GLU A 181 16.66 -6.25 -16.34
CA GLU A 181 15.31 -5.68 -16.39
C GLU A 181 14.41 -6.36 -17.43
N GLU A 182 14.96 -6.89 -18.53
CA GLU A 182 14.16 -7.56 -19.56
C GLU A 182 13.63 -8.90 -19.05
N SER A 183 14.48 -9.71 -18.39
CA SER A 183 14.02 -10.94 -17.73
C SER A 183 12.89 -10.69 -16.72
N VAL A 184 12.90 -9.54 -16.02
CA VAL A 184 11.83 -9.18 -15.08
C VAL A 184 10.53 -8.85 -15.81
N LYS A 185 10.59 -8.15 -16.95
CA LYS A 185 9.43 -7.85 -17.79
C LYS A 185 8.83 -9.11 -18.41
N GLU A 186 9.67 -10.02 -18.90
CA GLU A 186 9.25 -11.32 -19.41
C GLU A 186 8.58 -12.16 -18.31
N ALA A 187 9.15 -12.15 -17.09
CA ALA A 187 8.57 -12.82 -15.94
C ALA A 187 7.20 -12.24 -15.55
N ASP A 188 7.06 -10.90 -15.46
CA ASP A 188 5.76 -10.24 -15.18
C ASP A 188 4.71 -10.61 -16.23
N LEU A 189 5.06 -10.54 -17.51
CA LEU A 189 4.16 -10.90 -18.61
C LEU A 189 3.68 -12.36 -18.54
N ALA A 190 4.55 -13.28 -18.12
CA ALA A 190 4.23 -14.70 -18.04
C ALA A 190 3.35 -15.08 -16.84
N THR A 191 3.44 -14.33 -15.74
CA THR A 191 2.80 -14.71 -14.46
C THR A 191 1.71 -13.76 -13.98
N TYR A 192 1.57 -12.57 -14.57
CA TYR A 192 0.41 -11.70 -14.35
C TYR A 192 -0.90 -12.39 -14.77
N PRO A 193 -2.00 -12.33 -14.00
CA PRO A 193 -2.22 -11.55 -12.77
C PRO A 193 -1.92 -12.30 -11.45
N ASN A 194 -1.36 -13.51 -11.52
CA ASN A 194 -1.03 -14.29 -10.32
C ASN A 194 0.16 -13.71 -9.55
N THR A 195 1.02 -12.97 -10.25
CA THR A 195 1.90 -11.96 -9.69
C THR A 195 1.45 -10.57 -10.10
N TRP A 196 1.83 -9.57 -9.31
CA TRP A 196 1.45 -8.18 -9.52
C TRP A 196 2.52 -7.27 -8.94
N ASP A 197 2.50 -6.00 -9.35
CA ASP A 197 3.45 -4.96 -8.94
C ASP A 197 4.92 -5.35 -9.10
N THR A 198 5.20 -6.20 -10.10
CA THR A 198 6.57 -6.57 -10.47
C THR A 198 7.13 -5.53 -11.43
N VAL A 199 6.32 -5.10 -12.40
CA VAL A 199 6.63 -4.05 -13.37
C VAL A 199 5.50 -3.03 -13.44
N ASP A 200 5.86 -1.78 -13.67
CA ASP A 200 5.00 -0.69 -14.12
C ASP A 200 5.22 -0.48 -15.62
N ILE A 201 4.29 -0.96 -16.44
CA ILE A 201 4.32 -0.90 -17.90
C ILE A 201 4.10 0.53 -18.37
N ALA A 202 3.08 1.23 -17.84
CA ALA A 202 2.76 2.59 -18.24
C ALA A 202 3.91 3.58 -18.01
N ASN A 203 4.70 3.37 -16.96
CA ASN A 203 5.84 4.20 -16.61
C ASN A 203 7.21 3.56 -16.98
N ASN A 204 7.21 2.37 -17.60
CA ASN A 204 8.40 1.59 -17.96
C ASN A 204 9.40 1.49 -16.80
N ALA A 205 8.94 1.00 -15.64
CA ALA A 205 9.74 0.87 -14.43
C ALA A 205 9.66 -0.56 -13.86
N VAL A 206 10.78 -1.10 -13.40
CA VAL A 206 10.79 -2.34 -12.62
C VAL A 206 10.56 -2.00 -11.15
N VAL A 207 9.48 -2.52 -10.56
CA VAL A 207 9.00 -2.14 -9.23
C VAL A 207 9.51 -3.09 -8.15
N CYS A 208 9.71 -4.36 -8.48
CA CYS A 208 10.15 -5.39 -7.52
C CYS A 208 11.60 -5.24 -7.03
N ILE A 209 12.39 -4.31 -7.59
CA ILE A 209 13.80 -4.12 -7.24
C ILE A 209 13.93 -2.89 -6.32
N PRO A 210 14.34 -3.06 -5.04
CA PRO A 210 14.51 -1.93 -4.16
C PRO A 210 15.71 -1.06 -4.54
N HIS A 211 15.64 0.23 -4.17
CA HIS A 211 16.73 1.20 -4.39
C HIS A 211 17.60 1.45 -3.15
N ALA A 212 17.29 0.83 -2.01
CA ALA A 212 18.05 0.98 -0.77
C ALA A 212 19.41 0.25 -0.82
N GLY A 213 20.35 0.60 0.04
CA GLY A 213 21.57 -0.19 0.25
C GLY A 213 21.36 -1.51 1.04
N ASP A 214 20.11 -1.94 1.18
CA ASP A 214 19.67 -3.08 2.00
C ASP A 214 20.03 -4.46 1.39
N PRO A 215 19.88 -5.56 2.14
CA PRO A 215 20.19 -6.92 1.66
C PRO A 215 19.25 -7.48 0.59
N VAL A 216 18.09 -6.86 0.35
CA VAL A 216 17.07 -7.42 -0.56
C VAL A 216 17.52 -7.21 -2.00
N LEU A 217 17.61 -8.28 -2.80
CA LEU A 217 17.90 -8.20 -4.23
C LEU A 217 16.66 -7.78 -5.02
N PHE A 218 15.57 -8.52 -4.86
CA PHE A 218 14.25 -8.21 -5.40
C PHE A 218 13.16 -8.89 -4.55
N GLY A 219 11.94 -8.37 -4.65
CA GLY A 219 10.75 -8.90 -3.99
C GLY A 219 9.59 -9.09 -4.97
N VAL A 220 9.19 -10.33 -5.23
CA VAL A 220 8.07 -10.64 -6.13
C VAL A 220 6.80 -10.92 -5.32
N ARG A 221 5.73 -10.16 -5.59
CA ARG A 221 4.43 -10.31 -4.93
C ARG A 221 3.46 -11.12 -5.77
N GLY A 222 2.63 -11.92 -5.12
CA GLY A 222 1.63 -12.73 -5.82
C GLY A 222 0.58 -13.36 -4.92
N ASN A 223 -0.35 -14.06 -5.56
CA ASN A 223 -1.52 -14.66 -4.91
C ASN A 223 -1.23 -16.06 -4.33
N GLY A 224 -0.04 -16.61 -4.58
CA GLY A 224 0.36 -17.93 -4.10
C GLY A 224 1.86 -18.15 -4.15
N ILE A 225 2.31 -19.19 -3.45
CA ILE A 225 3.73 -19.62 -3.38
C ILE A 225 4.27 -20.01 -4.76
N GLU A 226 3.49 -20.78 -5.52
CA GLU A 226 3.91 -21.27 -6.85
C GLU A 226 4.15 -20.12 -7.84
N PRO A 227 3.21 -19.16 -8.05
CA PRO A 227 3.44 -18.01 -8.92
C PRO A 227 4.72 -17.23 -8.57
N VAL A 228 4.90 -16.83 -7.30
CA VAL A 228 6.08 -16.04 -6.90
C VAL A 228 7.39 -16.82 -7.04
N THR A 229 7.34 -18.15 -6.94
CA THR A 229 8.51 -19.02 -7.14
C THR A 229 8.86 -19.14 -8.62
N ILE A 230 7.86 -19.32 -9.49
CA ILE A 230 8.07 -19.41 -10.95
C ILE A 230 8.64 -18.09 -11.47
N THR A 231 8.02 -16.95 -11.13
CA THR A 231 8.48 -15.62 -11.55
C THR A 231 9.91 -15.37 -11.08
N SER A 232 10.23 -15.65 -9.81
CA SER A 232 11.58 -15.44 -9.26
C SER A 232 12.65 -16.29 -9.95
N ARG A 233 12.30 -17.48 -10.47
CA ARG A 233 13.24 -18.34 -11.23
C ARG A 233 13.51 -17.85 -12.65
N MET A 234 12.64 -17.02 -13.19
CA MET A 234 12.79 -16.43 -14.53
C MET A 234 13.70 -15.19 -14.51
N ILE A 235 13.82 -14.54 -13.35
CA ILE A 235 14.62 -13.32 -13.19
C ILE A 235 16.12 -13.67 -13.22
N ILE A 236 16.87 -13.01 -14.09
CA ILE A 236 18.33 -13.12 -14.18
C ILE A 236 18.94 -11.99 -13.33
N SER A 237 19.80 -12.36 -12.38
CA SER A 237 20.46 -11.42 -11.47
C SER A 237 21.87 -11.86 -11.09
N GLU A 238 22.56 -11.03 -10.33
CA GLU A 238 23.69 -11.46 -9.51
C GLU A 238 23.29 -12.59 -8.52
N PRO A 239 24.28 -13.28 -7.92
CA PRO A 239 24.02 -14.41 -7.03
C PRO A 239 23.06 -14.10 -5.90
N VAL A 240 22.10 -15.00 -5.72
CA VAL A 240 21.18 -15.01 -4.59
C VAL A 240 21.82 -15.79 -3.45
N GLU A 241 22.11 -15.11 -2.34
CA GLU A 241 22.71 -15.71 -1.15
C GLU A 241 21.70 -16.58 -0.39
N ARG A 242 20.48 -16.08 -0.23
CA ARG A 242 19.34 -16.83 0.29
C ARG A 242 18.03 -16.26 -0.22
N TYR A 243 16.94 -16.97 0.02
CA TYR A 243 15.60 -16.48 -0.21
C TYR A 243 14.63 -16.95 0.87
N ALA A 244 13.52 -16.23 1.03
CA ALA A 244 12.40 -16.64 1.85
C ALA A 244 11.08 -16.22 1.20
N ILE A 245 10.04 -17.05 1.35
CA ILE A 245 8.69 -16.74 0.89
C ILE A 245 7.85 -16.41 2.10
N TYR A 246 7.40 -15.16 2.19
CA TYR A 246 6.57 -14.69 3.29
C TYR A 246 5.11 -14.73 2.91
N ARG A 247 4.25 -15.21 3.81
CA ARG A 247 2.82 -14.88 3.76
C ARG A 247 2.63 -13.48 4.35
N THR A 248 1.93 -12.60 3.64
CA THR A 248 1.94 -11.17 3.98
C THR A 248 0.58 -10.52 3.78
N ASP A 249 0.34 -9.44 4.53
CA ASP A 249 -0.85 -8.59 4.43
C ASP A 249 -0.72 -7.53 3.33
N GLN A 250 0.37 -7.54 2.55
CA GLN A 250 0.55 -6.63 1.43
C GLN A 250 -0.49 -6.86 0.34
N GLY A 251 -1.14 -5.81 -0.16
CA GLY A 251 -2.15 -5.94 -1.20
C GLY A 251 -3.52 -6.43 -0.69
N THR A 252 -3.92 -6.02 0.51
CA THR A 252 -5.15 -6.50 1.19
C THR A 252 -6.09 -5.39 1.67
N ASP A 253 -5.65 -4.13 1.66
CA ASP A 253 -6.35 -2.97 2.24
C ASP A 253 -6.62 -3.09 3.75
N LEU A 254 -5.86 -3.94 4.47
CA LEU A 254 -6.11 -4.16 5.90
C LEU A 254 -6.04 -2.89 6.76
N HIS A 255 -5.31 -1.86 6.30
CA HIS A 255 -5.20 -0.53 6.94
C HIS A 255 -6.41 0.38 6.73
N LEU A 256 -7.28 0.11 5.76
CA LEU A 256 -8.40 1.00 5.45
C LEU A 256 -9.54 0.81 6.45
N ILE A 257 -9.97 1.93 7.04
CA ILE A 257 -11.12 2.01 7.95
C ILE A 257 -12.28 2.68 7.19
N PRO A 258 -13.42 2.00 6.99
CA PRO A 258 -14.59 2.66 6.40
C PRO A 258 -15.16 3.70 7.37
N VAL A 259 -15.47 4.88 6.86
CA VAL A 259 -16.12 5.96 7.63
C VAL A 259 -17.20 6.62 6.78
N GLU A 260 -18.25 7.09 7.44
CA GLU A 260 -19.37 7.78 6.78
C GLU A 260 -19.21 9.30 6.79
N ARG A 261 -18.43 9.84 7.74
CA ARG A 261 -18.28 11.29 7.96
C ARG A 261 -16.82 11.69 8.03
N ILE A 262 -16.51 12.86 7.49
CA ILE A 262 -15.19 13.50 7.58
C ILE A 262 -14.86 13.83 9.03
N ALA A 263 -15.84 14.17 9.87
CA ALA A 263 -15.63 14.44 11.30
C ALA A 263 -15.02 13.26 12.08
N ASP A 264 -15.17 12.02 11.58
CA ASP A 264 -14.63 10.81 12.22
C ASP A 264 -13.20 10.47 11.76
N ILE A 265 -12.67 11.23 10.79
CA ILE A 265 -11.32 11.05 10.25
C ILE A 265 -10.28 11.68 11.18
N LYS A 266 -9.20 10.94 11.44
CA LYS A 266 -8.06 11.37 12.23
C LYS A 266 -6.78 11.35 11.41
N ASP A 267 -5.87 12.27 11.72
CA ASP A 267 -4.55 12.24 11.13
C ASP A 267 -3.80 10.95 11.51
N MET A 268 -2.87 10.51 10.67
CA MET A 268 -2.12 9.26 10.84
C MET A 268 -2.96 7.96 10.79
N HIS A 269 -4.11 8.00 10.13
CA HIS A 269 -4.94 6.81 9.87
C HIS A 269 -5.22 6.67 8.38
N SER A 270 -5.86 5.57 7.98
CA SER A 270 -6.22 5.35 6.57
C SER A 270 -7.69 4.97 6.46
N TYR A 271 -8.37 5.55 5.49
CA TYR A 271 -9.82 5.52 5.41
C TYR A 271 -10.31 5.17 4.02
N THR A 272 -11.54 4.66 3.98
CA THR A 272 -12.40 4.67 2.80
C THR A 272 -13.62 5.53 3.12
N ILE A 273 -13.89 6.54 2.30
CA ILE A 273 -14.99 7.50 2.50
C ILE A 273 -15.66 7.85 1.17
N GLU A 274 -16.99 7.86 1.14
CA GLU A 274 -17.76 8.42 0.03
C GLU A 274 -17.93 9.92 0.23
N ALA A 275 -17.50 10.72 -0.76
CA ALA A 275 -17.58 12.16 -0.68
C ALA A 275 -17.83 12.79 -2.06
N THR A 276 -18.32 14.02 -2.04
CA THR A 276 -18.54 14.82 -3.25
C THR A 276 -17.36 15.75 -3.46
N VAL A 277 -16.84 15.83 -4.68
CA VAL A 277 -15.81 16.81 -5.04
C VAL A 277 -16.39 18.22 -4.86
N GLU A 278 -15.74 19.05 -4.04
CA GLU A 278 -16.22 20.40 -3.73
C GLU A 278 -15.52 21.44 -4.62
N THR A 279 -14.20 21.30 -4.82
CA THR A 279 -13.42 22.23 -5.62
C THR A 279 -12.76 21.56 -6.82
N ARG A 280 -12.58 22.33 -7.91
CA ARG A 280 -11.84 21.85 -9.08
C ARG A 280 -10.38 21.55 -8.68
N PRO A 281 -9.83 20.38 -9.06
CA PRO A 281 -8.44 20.03 -8.81
C PRO A 281 -7.45 21.02 -9.37
N LYS A 282 -6.47 21.40 -8.54
CA LYS A 282 -5.41 22.35 -8.89
C LYS A 282 -4.06 21.69 -8.76
N THR A 283 -3.20 21.90 -9.74
CA THR A 283 -1.80 21.46 -9.66
C THR A 283 -0.97 22.53 -8.98
N ILE A 284 -0.27 22.15 -7.91
CA ILE A 284 0.60 23.03 -7.13
C ILE A 284 2.08 22.79 -7.47
N ARG A 285 2.96 23.64 -6.92
CA ARG A 285 4.41 23.48 -7.05
C ARG A 285 4.84 22.09 -6.57
N GLY A 286 5.71 21.43 -7.34
CA GLY A 286 6.08 20.03 -7.12
C GLY A 286 5.23 19.03 -7.91
N GLY A 287 4.20 19.49 -8.63
CA GLY A 287 3.38 18.65 -9.51
C GLY A 287 2.29 17.86 -8.79
N HIS A 288 2.00 18.17 -7.54
CA HIS A 288 0.90 17.56 -6.77
C HIS A 288 -0.44 18.15 -7.23
N THR A 289 -1.49 17.34 -7.23
CA THR A 289 -2.85 17.78 -7.54
C THR A 289 -3.70 17.71 -6.28
N ILE A 290 -4.26 18.83 -5.86
CA ILE A 290 -5.03 19.00 -4.61
C ILE A 290 -6.42 19.57 -4.93
N PHE A 291 -7.42 19.11 -4.20
CA PHE A 291 -8.80 19.59 -4.20
C PHE A 291 -9.44 19.29 -2.85
N SER A 292 -10.55 19.95 -2.55
CA SER A 292 -11.39 19.63 -1.41
C SER A 292 -12.56 18.75 -1.82
N VAL A 293 -12.98 17.90 -0.89
CA VAL A 293 -14.20 17.11 -0.94
C VAL A 293 -15.09 17.47 0.24
N ARG A 294 -16.39 17.22 0.10
CA ARG A 294 -17.42 17.46 1.11
C ARG A 294 -18.21 16.17 1.34
N ASP A 295 -18.49 15.82 2.59
CA ASP A 295 -19.41 14.72 2.91
C ASP A 295 -20.88 15.17 2.89
N ASP A 296 -21.80 14.25 3.18
CA ASP A 296 -23.24 14.54 3.17
C ASP A 296 -23.70 15.45 4.35
N GLU A 297 -22.88 15.59 5.41
CA GLU A 297 -23.13 16.48 6.56
C GLU A 297 -22.61 17.91 6.30
N GLY A 298 -21.77 18.08 5.28
CA GLY A 298 -21.25 19.37 4.84
C GLY A 298 -19.85 19.70 5.33
N ASP A 299 -19.20 18.77 6.06
CA ASP A 299 -17.80 18.90 6.45
C ASP A 299 -16.89 18.77 5.24
N GLU A 300 -15.75 19.46 5.25
CA GLU A 300 -14.81 19.50 4.13
C GLU A 300 -13.43 18.96 4.53
N MET A 301 -12.76 18.28 3.59
CA MET A 301 -11.39 17.82 3.75
C MET A 301 -10.62 17.93 2.43
N ASP A 302 -9.33 18.20 2.51
CA ASP A 302 -8.45 18.16 1.34
C ASP A 302 -8.11 16.72 0.94
N CYS A 303 -8.13 16.47 -0.36
CA CYS A 303 -7.62 15.28 -1.00
C CYS A 303 -6.45 15.61 -1.92
N ALA A 304 -5.47 14.71 -2.00
CA ALA A 304 -4.27 14.91 -2.81
C ALA A 304 -3.86 13.66 -3.60
N ALA A 305 -3.52 13.88 -4.86
CA ALA A 305 -2.73 12.99 -5.68
C ALA A 305 -1.32 13.57 -5.86
N TYR A 306 -0.34 13.00 -5.16
CA TYR A 306 1.04 13.51 -5.16
C TYR A 306 1.79 13.17 -6.45
N GLU A 307 2.93 13.83 -6.65
CA GLU A 307 3.77 13.68 -7.85
C GLU A 307 4.12 12.20 -8.14
N PRO A 308 4.48 11.39 -7.12
CA PRO A 308 4.84 10.00 -7.36
C PRO A 308 3.72 9.15 -7.98
N THR A 309 2.47 9.59 -7.93
CA THR A 309 1.32 8.86 -8.52
C THR A 309 1.22 9.00 -10.05
N LYS A 310 2.14 9.72 -10.70
CA LYS A 310 2.31 9.78 -12.17
C LYS A 310 1.00 10.03 -12.93
N ASN A 311 0.62 9.12 -13.81
CA ASN A 311 -0.56 9.18 -14.68
C ASN A 311 -1.88 9.22 -13.90
N PHE A 312 -1.91 8.78 -12.65
CA PHE A 312 -3.09 8.90 -11.79
C PHE A 312 -3.53 10.37 -11.60
N ARG A 313 -2.59 11.31 -11.59
CA ARG A 313 -2.92 12.75 -11.52
C ARG A 313 -3.70 13.23 -12.74
N GLU A 314 -3.47 12.66 -13.92
CA GLU A 314 -4.21 13.02 -15.13
C GLU A 314 -5.68 12.61 -15.05
N LEU A 315 -5.99 11.51 -14.35
CA LEU A 315 -7.35 11.13 -14.01
C LEU A 315 -7.95 12.15 -13.04
N VAL A 316 -7.27 12.41 -11.92
CA VAL A 316 -7.77 13.29 -10.85
C VAL A 316 -8.02 14.71 -11.36
N ARG A 317 -7.20 15.23 -12.29
CA ARG A 317 -7.40 16.57 -12.88
C ARG A 317 -8.70 16.75 -13.65
N LYS A 318 -9.39 15.66 -14.01
CA LYS A 318 -10.65 15.69 -14.76
C LYS A 318 -11.89 15.76 -13.87
N PHE A 319 -11.71 15.72 -12.54
CA PHE A 319 -12.83 15.85 -11.61
C PHE A 319 -13.42 17.26 -11.61
N LEU A 320 -14.72 17.32 -11.38
CA LEU A 320 -15.51 18.52 -11.31
C LEU A 320 -16.27 18.58 -9.98
N PRO A 321 -16.54 19.79 -9.45
CA PRO A 321 -17.45 19.97 -8.34
C PRO A 321 -18.78 19.26 -8.59
N GLY A 322 -19.22 18.44 -7.64
CA GLY A 322 -20.43 17.62 -7.70
C GLY A 322 -20.20 16.15 -8.11
N ASP A 323 -19.01 15.76 -8.57
CA ASP A 323 -18.69 14.34 -8.79
C ASP A 323 -18.72 13.58 -7.45
N ARG A 324 -19.42 12.45 -7.39
CA ARG A 324 -19.52 11.60 -6.18
C ARG A 324 -18.61 10.40 -6.31
N ILE A 325 -17.67 10.27 -5.37
CA ILE A 325 -16.55 9.34 -5.46
C ILE A 325 -16.27 8.74 -4.08
N VAL A 326 -16.00 7.44 -4.04
CA VAL A 326 -15.42 6.79 -2.86
C VAL A 326 -13.91 6.89 -2.95
N PHE A 327 -13.28 7.56 -1.98
CA PHE A 327 -11.84 7.73 -1.89
C PHE A 327 -11.26 6.78 -0.84
N SER A 328 -10.13 6.14 -1.18
CA SER A 328 -9.36 5.31 -0.25
C SER A 328 -7.93 5.83 -0.13
N GLY A 329 -7.43 6.00 1.09
CA GLY A 329 -6.06 6.46 1.32
C GLY A 329 -5.72 6.81 2.76
N SER A 330 -4.44 7.11 3.01
CA SER A 330 -4.01 7.61 4.32
C SER A 330 -4.18 9.11 4.47
N VAL A 331 -4.53 9.54 5.68
CA VAL A 331 -4.60 10.93 6.06
C VAL A 331 -3.29 11.34 6.73
N LYS A 332 -2.68 12.39 6.18
CA LYS A 332 -1.47 13.01 6.74
C LYS A 332 -1.59 14.52 6.66
N ASN A 333 -1.31 15.21 7.76
CA ASN A 333 -1.51 16.66 7.89
C ASN A 333 -2.93 17.10 7.50
N ASN A 334 -3.95 16.30 7.89
CA ASN A 334 -5.37 16.54 7.54
C ASN A 334 -5.68 16.52 6.03
N THR A 335 -4.84 15.87 5.22
CA THR A 335 -5.08 15.67 3.79
C THR A 335 -5.15 14.17 3.51
N LEU A 336 -6.19 13.73 2.80
CA LEU A 336 -6.32 12.35 2.31
C LEU A 336 -5.45 12.14 1.08
N ASN A 337 -4.43 11.29 1.22
CA ASN A 337 -3.50 10.92 0.17
C ASN A 337 -4.07 9.73 -0.58
N ILE A 338 -4.58 9.95 -1.79
CA ILE A 338 -5.38 8.97 -2.53
C ILE A 338 -4.51 7.79 -3.00
N GLU A 339 -4.94 6.58 -2.69
CA GLU A 339 -4.35 5.31 -3.14
C GLU A 339 -5.23 4.63 -4.20
N LYS A 340 -6.54 4.72 -4.02
CA LYS A 340 -7.57 4.12 -4.87
C LYS A 340 -8.84 4.97 -4.79
N LEU A 341 -9.65 4.93 -5.83
CA LEU A 341 -10.97 5.56 -5.83
C LEU A 341 -11.98 4.74 -6.63
N ASN A 342 -13.26 4.91 -6.29
CA ASN A 342 -14.39 4.43 -7.08
C ASN A 342 -15.31 5.60 -7.45
N ILE A 343 -15.40 5.94 -8.73
CA ILE A 343 -16.28 7.00 -9.22
C ILE A 343 -17.70 6.45 -9.25
N ILE A 344 -18.60 7.02 -8.44
CA ILE A 344 -20.00 6.60 -8.34
C ILE A 344 -20.86 7.35 -9.34
N SER A 345 -20.68 8.67 -9.44
CA SER A 345 -21.40 9.49 -10.40
C SER A 345 -20.58 10.70 -10.87
N LEU A 346 -20.87 11.12 -12.09
CA LEU A 346 -20.16 12.19 -12.78
C LEU A 346 -21.16 13.28 -13.17
N VAL A 347 -20.86 14.54 -12.82
CA VAL A 347 -21.65 15.67 -13.32
C VAL A 347 -21.42 15.88 -14.82
N GLN A 348 -22.43 16.40 -15.51
CA GLN A 348 -22.29 16.77 -16.92
C GLN A 348 -21.46 18.04 -17.06
N GLU A 349 -20.37 17.96 -17.82
CA GLU A 349 -19.63 19.15 -18.23
C GLU A 349 -20.27 19.72 -19.50
N GLN A 350 -20.59 21.01 -19.49
CA GLN A 350 -21.21 21.68 -20.63
C GLN A 350 -20.38 22.87 -21.07
N GLU A 351 -20.18 23.01 -22.38
CA GLU A 351 -19.60 24.20 -23.00
C GLU A 351 -20.68 25.07 -23.62
N SER A 352 -20.53 26.38 -23.46
CA SER A 352 -21.32 27.37 -24.19
C SER A 352 -20.67 27.63 -25.54
N VAL A 353 -21.32 27.16 -26.61
CA VAL A 353 -20.86 27.35 -27.99
C VAL A 353 -21.84 28.20 -28.78
N ASN A 354 -21.32 28.95 -29.76
CA ASN A 354 -22.19 29.76 -30.62
C ASN A 354 -23.21 28.87 -31.31
N PRO A 355 -24.51 29.20 -31.33
CA PRO A 355 -25.55 28.30 -31.83
C PRO A 355 -25.39 27.98 -33.32
N THR A 356 -25.93 26.83 -33.72
CA THR A 356 -25.90 26.37 -35.12
C THR A 356 -27.04 27.02 -35.92
N CYS A 357 -26.76 27.52 -37.12
CA CYS A 357 -27.77 28.10 -38.00
C CYS A 357 -28.73 27.01 -38.52
N SER A 358 -30.03 27.12 -38.22
CA SER A 358 -31.08 26.19 -38.65
C SER A 358 -31.16 25.99 -40.17
N GLU A 359 -30.79 27.00 -40.96
CA GLU A 359 -30.90 26.99 -42.42
C GLU A 359 -29.68 26.39 -43.14
N CYS A 360 -28.47 26.59 -42.61
CA CYS A 360 -27.24 26.18 -43.32
C CYS A 360 -26.30 25.30 -42.50
N GLY A 361 -26.65 24.96 -41.26
CA GLY A 361 -25.86 24.11 -40.37
C GLY A 361 -24.53 24.71 -39.90
N LYS A 362 -24.20 25.96 -40.27
CA LYS A 362 -22.94 26.61 -39.85
C LYS A 362 -23.10 27.27 -38.48
N ARG A 363 -22.04 27.23 -37.66
CA ARG A 363 -21.96 27.96 -36.39
C ARG A 363 -22.12 29.47 -36.62
N MET A 364 -23.02 30.09 -35.86
CA MET A 364 -23.24 31.54 -35.88
C MET A 364 -22.03 32.30 -35.30
N LYS A 365 -21.97 33.62 -35.55
CA LYS A 365 -20.97 34.51 -34.92
C LYS A 365 -21.65 35.44 -33.91
N SER A 366 -20.94 35.86 -32.88
CA SER A 366 -21.42 36.91 -31.97
C SER A 366 -21.77 38.18 -32.74
N ALA A 367 -22.92 38.77 -32.42
CA ALA A 367 -23.39 40.03 -33.00
C ALA A 367 -22.97 41.26 -32.18
N GLY A 368 -22.21 41.08 -31.11
CA GLY A 368 -21.80 42.14 -30.17
C GLY A 368 -22.18 41.80 -28.72
N LYS A 369 -21.62 42.54 -27.75
CA LYS A 369 -21.89 42.33 -26.32
C LYS A 369 -23.39 42.48 -26.05
N GLY A 370 -24.05 41.42 -25.59
CA GLY A 370 -25.49 41.39 -25.30
C GLY A 370 -26.42 41.43 -26.51
N GLN A 371 -25.90 41.23 -27.75
CA GLN A 371 -26.69 41.28 -28.99
C GLN A 371 -26.97 39.88 -29.59
N GLY A 372 -26.66 38.81 -28.85
CA GLY A 372 -26.83 37.44 -29.31
C GLY A 372 -25.87 37.04 -30.44
N TYR A 373 -26.35 36.16 -31.32
CA TYR A 373 -25.61 35.51 -32.39
C TYR A 373 -26.33 35.68 -33.72
N ARG A 374 -25.57 35.77 -34.81
CA ARG A 374 -26.11 35.90 -36.18
C ARG A 374 -25.35 35.02 -37.17
N CYS A 375 -26.09 34.38 -38.07
CA CYS A 375 -25.52 33.74 -39.25
C CYS A 375 -25.22 34.80 -40.33
N LYS A 376 -23.94 34.97 -40.69
CA LYS A 376 -23.54 35.91 -41.76
C LYS A 376 -24.10 35.56 -43.14
N LYS A 377 -24.35 34.27 -43.40
CA LYS A 377 -24.84 33.78 -44.71
C LYS A 377 -26.37 33.89 -44.83
N CYS A 378 -27.10 33.39 -43.84
CA CYS A 378 -28.56 33.28 -43.89
C CYS A 378 -29.29 34.43 -43.20
N GLY A 379 -28.59 35.25 -42.40
CA GLY A 379 -29.19 36.36 -41.65
C GLY A 379 -29.97 35.97 -40.39
N THR A 380 -30.21 34.68 -40.16
CA THR A 380 -30.87 34.16 -38.95
C THR A 380 -30.12 34.54 -37.68
N LYS A 381 -30.86 34.66 -36.57
CA LYS A 381 -30.35 35.10 -35.27
C LYS A 381 -30.71 34.08 -34.18
N ALA A 382 -29.94 34.10 -33.10
CA ALA A 382 -30.22 33.36 -31.89
C ALA A 382 -29.75 34.19 -30.69
N ASP A 383 -30.52 34.19 -29.61
CA ASP A 383 -30.25 35.07 -28.47
C ASP A 383 -29.35 34.41 -27.42
N ILE A 384 -29.46 33.09 -27.29
CA ILE A 384 -28.70 32.28 -26.33
C ILE A 384 -27.68 31.39 -27.03
N PRO A 385 -26.54 31.10 -26.37
CA PRO A 385 -25.62 30.07 -26.84
C PRO A 385 -26.27 28.69 -26.76
N GLU A 386 -25.75 27.76 -27.55
CA GLU A 386 -26.07 26.36 -27.45
C GLU A 386 -25.15 25.73 -26.40
N LEU A 387 -25.71 24.96 -25.47
CA LEU A 387 -24.94 24.19 -24.49
C LEU A 387 -24.68 22.81 -25.06
N VAL A 388 -23.40 22.43 -25.17
CA VAL A 388 -22.99 21.11 -25.68
C VAL A 388 -22.27 20.37 -24.57
N GLU A 389 -22.65 19.10 -24.38
CA GLU A 389 -22.01 18.21 -23.42
C GLU A 389 -20.57 17.86 -23.88
N ILE A 390 -19.60 18.10 -23.00
CA ILE A 390 -18.20 17.73 -23.20
C ILE A 390 -17.95 16.36 -22.56
N LYS A 391 -17.46 15.40 -23.37
CA LYS A 391 -16.97 14.13 -22.82
C LYS A 391 -15.61 14.36 -22.16
N ARG A 392 -15.57 14.20 -20.83
CA ARG A 392 -14.34 14.34 -20.01
C ARG A 392 -13.29 13.26 -20.22
N GLY A 393 -13.66 12.14 -20.86
CA GLY A 393 -12.77 11.00 -21.03
C GLY A 393 -12.40 10.34 -19.70
N ILE A 394 -13.39 10.22 -18.81
CA ILE A 394 -13.39 9.41 -17.59
C ILE A 394 -14.73 8.69 -17.51
N ASP A 395 -14.69 7.45 -17.05
CA ASP A 395 -15.87 6.59 -16.88
C ASP A 395 -16.10 6.33 -15.39
N ILE A 396 -17.35 6.05 -15.02
CA ILE A 396 -17.73 5.51 -13.69
C ILE A 396 -17.00 4.19 -13.46
N GLY A 397 -16.52 3.97 -12.24
CA GLY A 397 -15.82 2.76 -11.84
C GLY A 397 -14.55 2.99 -11.03
N MET A 398 -13.80 1.91 -10.81
CA MET A 398 -12.65 1.84 -9.92
C MET A 398 -11.33 2.15 -10.64
N TYR A 399 -10.53 3.02 -10.01
CA TYR A 399 -9.20 3.41 -10.47
C TYR A 399 -8.21 3.36 -9.31
N GLU A 400 -6.94 3.14 -9.63
CA GLU A 400 -5.86 3.06 -8.64
C GLU A 400 -4.60 3.78 -9.12
N VAL A 401 -3.72 4.06 -8.17
CA VAL A 401 -2.36 4.54 -8.50
C VAL A 401 -1.58 3.49 -9.28
N PRO A 402 -0.59 3.89 -10.10
CA PRO A 402 0.23 2.95 -10.85
C PRO A 402 1.16 2.12 -9.93
N PRO A 403 1.65 0.96 -10.41
CA PRO A 403 2.52 0.09 -9.61
C PRO A 403 3.72 0.77 -8.97
N CYS A 404 4.38 1.71 -9.66
CA CYS A 404 5.51 2.44 -9.10
C CYS A 404 5.15 3.31 -7.87
N ALA A 405 3.86 3.60 -7.67
CA ALA A 405 3.34 4.44 -6.61
C ALA A 405 2.52 3.66 -5.57
N ARG A 406 2.26 2.37 -5.80
CA ARG A 406 1.39 1.58 -4.92
C ARG A 406 2.08 1.32 -3.59
N ARG A 407 1.33 1.55 -2.52
CA ARG A 407 1.80 1.31 -1.15
C ARG A 407 1.64 -0.16 -0.80
N HIS A 408 2.48 -0.65 0.10
CA HIS A 408 2.54 -2.07 0.48
C HIS A 408 1.17 -2.71 0.79
N LEU A 409 0.33 -2.06 1.60
CA LEU A 409 -0.96 -2.61 2.02
C LEU A 409 -2.08 -2.41 0.98
N ALA A 410 -1.93 -1.48 0.04
CA ALA A 410 -2.98 -1.14 -0.91
C ALA A 410 -3.30 -2.33 -1.83
N LYS A 411 -4.54 -2.82 -1.80
CA LYS A 411 -5.01 -3.94 -2.61
C LYS A 411 -5.10 -3.51 -4.08
N PRO A 412 -4.28 -4.09 -4.97
CA PRO A 412 -4.35 -3.76 -6.38
C PRO A 412 -5.67 -4.22 -6.98
N LEU A 413 -6.23 -3.46 -7.92
CA LEU A 413 -7.53 -3.76 -8.55
C LEU A 413 -7.57 -5.12 -9.24
N VAL A 414 -6.43 -5.63 -9.69
CA VAL A 414 -6.31 -6.99 -10.27
C VAL A 414 -6.69 -8.10 -9.26
N ARG A 415 -6.65 -7.81 -7.95
CA ARG A 415 -7.08 -8.71 -6.88
C ARG A 415 -8.53 -8.49 -6.42
N CYS A 416 -9.23 -7.48 -6.92
CA CYS A 416 -10.64 -7.30 -6.63
C CYS A 416 -11.45 -8.39 -7.36
N GLN A 417 -12.27 -9.13 -6.61
CA GLN A 417 -13.05 -10.25 -7.18
C GLN A 417 -14.20 -9.73 -8.03
N GLU A 418 -14.64 -10.50 -9.03
CA GLU A 418 -15.80 -10.18 -9.89
C GLU A 418 -17.07 -9.78 -9.11
N LYS A 419 -17.26 -10.28 -7.88
CA LYS A 419 -18.40 -9.91 -7.02
C LYS A 419 -18.34 -8.47 -6.46
N GLU A 420 -17.15 -7.89 -6.31
CA GLU A 420 -16.98 -6.46 -6.01
C GLU A 420 -17.23 -5.63 -7.30
N ILE A 421 -16.80 -6.16 -8.45
CA ILE A 421 -16.93 -5.55 -9.79
C ILE A 421 -18.40 -5.39 -10.21
N GLU A 422 -19.26 -6.38 -9.97
CA GLU A 422 -20.69 -6.31 -10.32
C GLU A 422 -21.46 -5.23 -9.52
N LYS A 423 -20.97 -4.85 -8.33
CA LYS A 423 -21.59 -3.81 -7.50
C LYS A 423 -21.04 -2.40 -7.79
N ASP A 424 -19.75 -2.30 -8.11
CA ASP A 424 -19.01 -1.04 -8.12
C ASP A 424 -18.70 -0.48 -9.52
N GLY A 425 -19.09 -1.17 -10.60
CA GLY A 425 -18.95 -0.70 -11.97
C GLY A 425 -17.70 -1.22 -12.69
N LYS A 426 -17.23 -0.52 -13.73
CA LYS A 426 -16.04 -0.93 -14.49
C LYS A 426 -14.78 -0.86 -13.62
N VAL A 427 -13.83 -1.75 -13.83
CA VAL A 427 -12.51 -1.70 -13.18
C VAL A 427 -11.44 -1.33 -14.20
N PHE A 428 -10.55 -0.43 -13.81
CA PHE A 428 -9.43 0.02 -14.62
C PHE A 428 -8.10 -0.29 -13.91
N PRO A 429 -7.63 -1.55 -13.90
CA PRO A 429 -6.36 -1.91 -13.27
C PRO A 429 -5.20 -1.15 -13.91
N SER A 430 -4.31 -0.63 -13.07
CA SER A 430 -3.12 0.05 -13.56
C SER A 430 -2.00 -0.97 -13.75
N ARG A 431 -1.38 -0.96 -14.94
CA ARG A 431 -0.23 -1.80 -15.27
C ARG A 431 0.98 -0.98 -15.61
#